data_AF-A0A975CG05-F1
#
_entry.id   AF-A0A975CG05-F1
#
_cell.length_a   1.000
_cell.length_b   1.000
_cell.length_c   1.000
_cell.angle_alpha   90.00
_cell.angle_beta   90.00
_cell.angle_gamma   90.00
#
_symmetry.space_group_name_H-M   'P 1'
#
loop_
_entity.id
_entity.type
_entity.pdbx_description
1 polymer ?
#
loop_
_entity_poly.entity_id
_entity_poly.type
_entity_poly.pdbx_seq_one_letter_code
_entity_poly.pdbx_strand_id
1 'polypeptide(L)'
;MRRALRAQLLAWAGVCGLTLAASAWAASFDCQRAKTPNERAVCADAALSALDERMASDYQSALTRAGPRKSAVAAWQRDWLMAGDISSCNGDQPCLQRAYTGRQALLARVAPASAPEAVWTGRWRKPANGARTPGDSDDELLLVGLSGGEIAVSGAASWVGGDTANSGEMRGIARVVDGQAHFDGGGCTAMWRLRSAQLEVTQESGCGGLNVSFQGVYRRR
;
A
#
# COMPACT_ATOMS: atom_id res chain seq x y z
N MET A 1 68.50 -45.37 -9.16
CA MET A 1 67.12 -44.85 -9.14
C MET A 1 66.37 -45.42 -7.94
N ARG A 2 66.20 -44.65 -6.85
CA ARG A 2 65.18 -44.79 -5.78
C ARG A 2 65.23 -43.52 -4.89
N ARG A 3 64.02 -42.99 -4.63
CA ARG A 3 63.59 -41.71 -4.01
C ARG A 3 64.07 -41.58 -2.53
N ALA A 4 64.07 -40.46 -1.80
CA ALA A 4 63.46 -39.13 -1.89
C ALA A 4 64.22 -38.15 -0.96
N LEU A 5 64.29 -36.86 -1.31
CA LEU A 5 64.62 -35.78 -0.36
C LEU A 5 63.40 -35.48 0.53
N ARG A 6 63.64 -35.29 1.82
CA ARG A 6 62.77 -34.56 2.75
C ARG A 6 63.58 -33.41 3.36
N ALA A 7 63.14 -32.18 3.17
CA ALA A 7 63.19 -31.13 4.19
C ALA A 7 62.35 -29.95 3.69
N GLN A 8 61.24 -29.73 4.37
CA GLN A 8 60.34 -28.61 4.17
C GLN A 8 60.99 -27.34 4.71
N LEU A 9 60.88 -26.22 3.99
CA LEU A 9 60.96 -24.90 4.59
C LEU A 9 59.69 -24.13 4.27
N LEU A 10 59.00 -23.79 5.36
CA LEU A 10 57.78 -23.03 5.47
C LEU A 10 58.04 -21.58 5.05
N ALA A 11 57.18 -21.03 4.21
CA ALA A 11 56.96 -19.59 4.13
C ALA A 11 55.45 -19.34 3.97
N TRP A 12 54.72 -19.53 5.06
CA TRP A 12 53.35 -19.04 5.19
C TRP A 12 53.41 -17.51 5.37
N ALA A 13 53.44 -16.78 4.27
CA ALA A 13 53.08 -15.37 4.28
C ALA A 13 51.56 -15.30 4.43
N GLY A 14 51.10 -15.25 5.68
CA GLY A 14 49.70 -15.01 6.02
C GLY A 14 49.29 -13.62 5.55
N VAL A 15 48.70 -13.54 4.36
CA VAL A 15 47.93 -12.37 3.95
C VAL A 15 46.63 -12.41 4.74
N CYS A 16 46.57 -11.59 5.78
CA CYS A 16 45.38 -11.31 6.56
C CYS A 16 44.32 -10.72 5.62
N GLY A 17 43.41 -11.57 5.14
CA GLY A 17 42.27 -11.13 4.35
C GLY A 17 41.40 -10.20 5.19
N LEU A 18 41.42 -8.90 4.88
CA LEU A 18 40.38 -7.96 5.30
C LEU A 18 39.07 -8.45 4.67
N THR A 19 38.30 -9.23 5.42
CA THR A 19 36.90 -9.46 5.10
C THR A 19 36.20 -8.15 5.41
N LEU A 20 35.95 -7.33 4.38
CA LEU A 20 34.92 -6.31 4.48
C LEU A 20 33.61 -7.06 4.74
N ALA A 21 33.20 -7.14 6.01
CA ALA A 21 31.85 -7.48 6.36
C ALA A 21 30.97 -6.43 5.68
N ALA A 22 30.36 -6.80 4.56
CA ALA A 22 29.30 -6.00 3.97
C ALA A 22 28.26 -5.84 5.06
N SER A 23 28.10 -4.62 5.56
CA SER A 23 27.04 -4.28 6.51
C SER A 23 25.74 -4.74 5.89
N ALA A 24 25.18 -5.82 6.40
CA ALA A 24 23.83 -6.22 6.06
C ALA A 24 22.92 -5.18 6.70
N TRP A 25 22.68 -4.09 5.98
CA TRP A 25 21.59 -3.19 6.28
C TRP A 25 20.33 -4.04 6.14
N ALA A 26 19.69 -4.33 7.27
CA ALA A 26 18.46 -5.08 7.26
C ALA A 26 17.40 -4.16 6.65
N ALA A 27 16.89 -4.54 5.49
CA ALA A 27 15.62 -4.06 4.98
C ALA A 27 14.53 -4.99 5.55
N SER A 28 13.26 -4.62 5.38
CA SER A 28 12.15 -5.51 5.74
C SER A 28 12.07 -6.78 4.86
N PHE A 29 13.00 -6.93 3.91
CA PHE A 29 13.15 -8.07 3.01
C PHE A 29 14.62 -8.47 2.83
N ASP A 30 14.85 -9.64 2.24
CA ASP A 30 16.19 -10.17 1.97
C ASP A 30 16.85 -9.44 0.78
N CYS A 31 17.84 -8.60 1.07
CA CYS A 31 18.58 -7.84 0.06
C CYS A 31 19.31 -8.70 -0.98
N GLN A 32 19.64 -9.96 -0.68
CA GLN A 32 20.21 -10.88 -1.66
C GLN A 32 19.19 -11.29 -2.74
N ARG A 33 17.90 -11.07 -2.46
CA ARG A 33 16.78 -11.41 -3.34
C ARG A 33 16.12 -10.18 -3.97
N ALA A 34 16.72 -9.00 -3.83
CA ALA A 34 16.25 -7.76 -4.46
C ALA A 34 16.19 -7.91 -5.99
N LYS A 35 15.02 -7.65 -6.57
CA LYS A 35 14.74 -7.75 -8.01
C LYS A 35 14.52 -6.38 -8.63
N THR A 36 13.73 -5.53 -7.97
CA THR A 36 13.30 -4.23 -8.52
C THR A 36 14.34 -3.12 -8.30
N PRO A 37 14.34 -2.06 -9.12
CA PRO A 37 15.17 -0.88 -8.88
C PRO A 37 14.94 -0.25 -7.50
N ASN A 38 13.68 -0.22 -7.03
CA ASN A 38 13.33 0.24 -5.69
C ASN A 38 14.01 -0.62 -4.61
N GLU A 39 13.89 -1.95 -4.69
CA GLU A 39 14.49 -2.87 -3.72
C GLU A 39 16.02 -2.74 -3.68
N ARG A 40 16.66 -2.61 -4.84
CA ARG A 40 18.12 -2.41 -4.91
C ARG A 40 18.54 -1.07 -4.28
N ALA A 41 17.77 -0.01 -4.51
CA ALA A 41 18.03 1.30 -3.91
C ALA A 41 17.90 1.26 -2.38
N VAL A 42 16.87 0.57 -1.86
CA VAL A 42 16.70 0.34 -0.41
C VAL A 42 17.90 -0.43 0.17
N CYS A 43 18.36 -1.48 -0.51
CA CYS A 43 19.49 -2.28 -0.05
C CYS A 43 20.85 -1.58 -0.14
N ALA A 44 20.98 -0.59 -1.03
CA ALA A 44 22.22 0.16 -1.22
C ALA A 44 22.34 1.38 -0.29
N ASP A 45 21.25 1.80 0.37
CA ASP A 45 21.19 3.00 1.18
C ASP A 45 20.64 2.74 2.58
N ALA A 46 21.48 2.99 3.58
CA ALA A 46 21.17 2.80 5.00
C ALA A 46 19.91 3.53 5.47
N ALA A 47 19.69 4.76 5.00
CA ALA A 47 18.56 5.58 5.43
C ALA A 47 17.25 5.08 4.79
N LEU A 48 17.28 4.67 3.52
CA LEU A 48 16.13 4.02 2.88
C LEU A 48 15.81 2.67 3.52
N SER A 49 16.83 1.87 3.86
CA SER A 49 16.65 0.61 4.61
C SER A 49 15.92 0.85 5.93
N ALA A 50 16.36 1.83 6.72
CA ALA A 50 15.73 2.18 7.99
C ALA A 50 14.28 2.68 7.82
N LEU A 51 13.99 3.43 6.74
CA LEU A 51 12.61 3.87 6.44
C LEU A 51 11.71 2.68 6.07
N ASP A 52 12.21 1.73 5.29
CA ASP A 52 11.50 0.50 4.93
C ASP A 52 11.19 -0.35 6.17
N GLU A 53 12.19 -0.60 7.03
CA GLU A 53 12.00 -1.31 8.30
C GLU A 53 10.98 -0.62 9.22
N ARG A 54 11.07 0.71 9.34
CA ARG A 54 10.13 1.47 10.15
C ARG A 54 8.72 1.40 9.59
N MET A 55 8.55 1.48 8.28
CA MET A 55 7.26 1.31 7.63
C MET A 55 6.68 -0.09 7.90
N ALA A 56 7.50 -1.13 7.83
CA ALA A 56 7.07 -2.49 8.16
C ALA A 56 6.61 -2.62 9.63
N SER A 57 7.32 -1.99 10.57
CA SER A 57 6.93 -1.94 11.99
C SER A 57 5.62 -1.17 12.22
N ASP A 58 5.46 -0.01 11.59
CA ASP A 58 4.23 0.80 11.66
C ASP A 58 3.04 0.04 11.07
N TYR A 59 3.26 -0.74 10.01
CA TYR A 59 2.26 -1.62 9.40
C TYR A 59 1.81 -2.72 10.37
N GLN A 60 2.72 -3.42 11.05
CA GLN A 60 2.35 -4.43 12.07
C GLN A 60 1.54 -3.81 13.21
N SER A 61 1.94 -2.61 13.65
CA SER A 61 1.21 -1.86 14.67
C SER A 61 -0.19 -1.46 14.20
N ALA A 62 -0.33 -1.05 12.94
CA ALA A 62 -1.63 -0.72 12.33
C ALA A 62 -2.56 -1.94 12.24
N LEU A 63 -2.03 -3.12 11.85
CA LEU A 63 -2.80 -4.37 11.85
C LEU A 63 -3.30 -4.72 13.25
N THR A 64 -2.46 -4.55 14.27
CA THR A 64 -2.81 -4.80 15.67
C THR A 64 -3.93 -3.86 16.12
N ARG A 65 -3.80 -2.55 15.87
CA ARG A 65 -4.86 -1.56 16.19
C ARG A 65 -6.17 -1.87 15.48
N ALA A 66 -6.12 -2.22 14.21
CA ALA A 66 -7.31 -2.50 13.40
C ALA A 66 -8.08 -3.75 13.86
N GLY A 67 -7.44 -4.67 14.58
CA GLY A 67 -8.08 -5.84 15.18
C GLY A 67 -8.90 -6.65 14.15
N PRO A 68 -10.22 -6.83 14.33
CA PRO A 68 -11.07 -7.55 13.38
C PRO A 68 -11.05 -6.99 11.95
N ARG A 69 -10.62 -5.73 11.75
CA ARG A 69 -10.55 -5.06 10.45
C ARG A 69 -9.17 -5.14 9.78
N LYS A 70 -8.24 -5.93 10.33
CA LYS A 70 -6.87 -6.08 9.82
C LYS A 70 -6.78 -6.47 8.34
N SER A 71 -7.76 -7.22 7.80
CA SER A 71 -7.77 -7.62 6.39
C SER A 71 -7.91 -6.43 5.43
N ALA A 72 -8.67 -5.41 5.81
CA ALA A 72 -8.81 -4.18 5.03
C ALA A 72 -7.52 -3.35 5.06
N VAL A 73 -6.88 -3.23 6.22
CA VAL A 73 -5.57 -2.54 6.34
C VAL A 73 -4.49 -3.27 5.56
N ALA A 74 -4.47 -4.61 5.60
CA ALA A 74 -3.55 -5.41 4.81
C ALA A 74 -3.77 -5.24 3.30
N ALA A 75 -5.03 -5.16 2.86
CA ALA A 75 -5.35 -4.83 1.47
C ALA A 75 -4.85 -3.44 1.09
N TRP A 76 -5.05 -2.46 1.97
CA TRP A 76 -4.67 -1.07 1.69
C TRP A 76 -3.16 -0.89 1.61
N GLN A 77 -2.40 -1.69 2.36
CA GLN A 77 -0.94 -1.77 2.21
C GLN A 77 -0.52 -2.38 0.87
N ARG A 78 -1.20 -3.44 0.41
CA ARG A 78 -0.93 -4.03 -0.91
C ARG A 78 -1.27 -3.08 -2.04
N ASP A 79 -2.41 -2.40 -1.96
CA ASP A 79 -2.81 -1.39 -2.94
C ASP A 79 -1.76 -0.29 -3.03
N TRP A 80 -1.25 0.20 -1.90
CA TRP A 80 -0.16 1.18 -1.88
C TRP A 80 1.13 0.67 -2.55
N LEU A 81 1.52 -0.59 -2.31
CA LEU A 81 2.69 -1.21 -2.95
C LEU A 81 2.55 -1.34 -4.47
N MET A 82 1.32 -1.53 -4.96
CA MET A 82 1.03 -1.61 -6.40
C MET A 82 0.76 -0.24 -7.04
N ALA A 83 0.35 0.74 -6.24
CA ALA A 83 0.05 2.09 -6.70
C ALA A 83 1.29 2.83 -7.19
N GLY A 84 1.06 3.79 -8.09
CA GLY A 84 2.12 4.62 -8.69
C GLY A 84 3.01 5.33 -7.67
N ASP A 85 2.48 5.70 -6.50
CA ASP A 85 3.21 6.49 -5.49
C ASP A 85 4.56 5.89 -5.08
N ILE A 86 4.66 4.56 -4.98
CA ILE A 86 5.94 3.88 -4.75
C ILE A 86 6.45 3.14 -5.99
N SER A 87 5.56 2.53 -6.78
CA SER A 87 5.99 1.70 -7.92
C SER A 87 6.62 2.54 -9.04
N SER A 88 6.28 3.83 -9.14
CA SER A 88 6.88 4.75 -10.13
C SER A 88 8.23 5.34 -9.71
N CYS A 89 8.65 5.19 -8.44
CA CYS A 89 9.92 5.77 -7.98
C CYS A 89 11.14 5.21 -8.71
N ASN A 90 11.08 3.96 -9.19
CA ASN A 90 12.11 3.33 -10.02
C ASN A 90 13.56 3.49 -9.49
N GLY A 91 13.75 3.43 -8.17
CA GLY A 91 15.04 3.58 -7.50
C GLY A 91 15.43 5.02 -7.14
N ASP A 92 14.60 6.03 -7.48
CA ASP A 92 14.82 7.42 -7.09
C ASP A 92 14.72 7.59 -5.56
N GLN A 93 15.84 7.91 -4.92
CA GLN A 93 15.93 7.97 -3.47
C GLN A 93 15.01 9.05 -2.86
N PRO A 94 14.95 10.29 -3.39
CA PRO A 94 14.02 11.30 -2.87
C PRO A 94 12.55 10.88 -3.00
N CYS A 95 12.16 10.22 -4.09
CA CYS A 95 10.83 9.65 -4.27
C CYS A 95 10.54 8.59 -3.21
N LEU A 96 11.42 7.60 -3.03
CA LEU A 96 11.27 6.54 -2.05
C LEU A 96 11.16 7.08 -0.63
N GLN A 97 12.00 8.06 -0.27
CA GLN A 97 11.95 8.72 1.03
C GLN A 97 10.58 9.37 1.28
N ARG A 98 10.04 10.12 0.32
CA ARG A 98 8.71 10.73 0.44
C ARG A 98 7.60 9.67 0.51
N ALA A 99 7.69 8.63 -0.31
CA ALA A 99 6.71 7.54 -0.33
C ALA A 99 6.67 6.80 1.03
N TYR A 100 7.82 6.42 1.58
CA TYR A 100 7.89 5.74 2.88
C TYR A 100 7.40 6.63 4.03
N THR A 101 7.88 7.87 4.11
CA THR A 101 7.49 8.79 5.19
C THR A 101 6.01 9.14 5.16
N GLY A 102 5.45 9.39 3.96
CA GLY A 102 4.01 9.59 3.79
C GLY A 102 3.20 8.36 4.21
N ARG A 103 3.68 7.15 3.85
CA ARG A 103 3.01 5.91 4.23
C ARG A 103 3.06 5.63 5.73
N GLN A 104 4.21 5.82 6.37
CA GLN A 104 4.40 5.70 7.81
C GLN A 104 3.42 6.62 8.57
N ALA A 105 3.31 7.88 8.14
CA ALA A 105 2.41 8.85 8.76
C ALA A 105 0.94 8.39 8.71
N LEU A 106 0.49 7.80 7.60
CA LEU A 106 -0.86 7.27 7.49
C LEU A 106 -1.05 5.98 8.30
N LEU A 107 -0.08 5.05 8.26
CA LEU A 107 -0.12 3.81 9.04
C LEU A 107 -0.22 4.08 10.54
N ALA A 108 0.57 5.03 11.06
CA ALA A 108 0.55 5.45 12.46
C ALA A 108 -0.83 5.93 12.92
N ARG A 109 -1.64 6.45 12.00
CA ARG A 109 -2.96 7.03 12.26
C ARG A 109 -4.12 6.06 12.08
N VAL A 110 -3.88 4.82 11.63
CA VAL A 110 -4.94 3.80 11.52
C VAL A 110 -5.67 3.68 12.86
N ALA A 111 -6.98 3.93 12.82
CA ALA A 111 -7.82 4.00 13.99
C ALA A 111 -7.91 2.62 14.68
N PRO A 112 -7.83 2.56 16.03
CA PRO A 112 -8.03 1.31 16.74
C PRO A 112 -9.48 0.83 16.59
N ALA A 113 -9.71 -0.48 16.68
CA ALA A 113 -11.03 -1.09 16.51
C ALA A 113 -12.14 -0.53 17.44
N SER A 114 -11.75 0.07 18.57
CA SER A 114 -12.65 0.72 19.54
C SER A 114 -12.99 2.17 19.20
N ALA A 115 -12.30 2.80 18.24
CA ALA A 115 -12.54 4.19 17.86
C ALA A 115 -13.76 4.29 16.92
N PRO A 116 -14.51 5.42 16.95
CA PRO A 116 -15.63 5.65 16.05
C PRO A 116 -15.26 5.51 14.57
N GLU A 117 -14.07 5.96 14.17
CA GLU A 117 -13.61 5.92 12.78
C GLU A 117 -13.42 4.50 12.24
N ALA A 118 -13.24 3.50 13.11
CA ALA A 118 -13.12 2.10 12.71
C ALA A 118 -14.37 1.56 11.99
N VAL A 119 -15.52 2.23 12.15
CA VAL A 119 -16.74 1.89 11.42
C VAL A 119 -16.57 2.01 9.91
N TRP A 120 -15.74 2.94 9.42
CA TRP A 120 -15.48 3.11 7.99
C TRP A 120 -14.58 2.02 7.42
N THR A 121 -13.71 1.42 8.26
CA THR A 121 -12.72 0.45 7.81
C THR A 121 -13.37 -0.81 7.24
N GLY A 122 -13.10 -1.08 5.96
CA GLY A 122 -13.66 -2.23 5.26
C GLY A 122 -13.46 -2.18 3.74
N ARG A 123 -13.67 -3.34 3.13
CA ARG A 123 -13.83 -3.48 1.69
C ARG A 123 -15.32 -3.38 1.37
N TRP A 124 -15.68 -2.42 0.55
CA TRP A 124 -17.05 -2.09 0.20
C TRP A 124 -17.23 -2.40 -1.28
N ARG A 125 -18.22 -3.24 -1.60
CA ARG A 125 -18.51 -3.62 -2.98
C ARG A 125 -19.94 -3.28 -3.34
N LYS A 126 -20.13 -2.74 -4.54
CA LYS A 126 -21.45 -2.52 -5.10
C LYS A 126 -22.07 -3.88 -5.44
N PRO A 127 -23.25 -4.23 -4.90
CA PRO A 127 -23.97 -5.43 -5.34
C PRO A 127 -24.35 -5.28 -6.81
N ALA A 128 -24.18 -6.33 -7.61
CA ALA A 128 -24.76 -6.37 -8.96
C ALA A 128 -26.30 -6.35 -8.84
N ASN A 129 -26.94 -5.27 -9.25
CA ASN A 129 -28.39 -5.10 -9.20
C ASN A 129 -29.02 -5.53 -10.52
N GLY A 130 -29.51 -6.78 -10.60
CA GLY A 130 -30.09 -7.34 -11.83
C GLY A 130 -29.02 -7.91 -12.76
N ALA A 131 -29.43 -8.66 -13.79
CA ALA A 131 -28.53 -9.42 -14.67
C ALA A 131 -27.32 -8.57 -15.10
N ARG A 132 -26.09 -9.07 -14.85
CA ARG A 132 -24.83 -8.44 -15.28
C ARG A 132 -25.01 -7.93 -16.70
N THR A 133 -25.10 -6.63 -16.89
CA THR A 133 -24.83 -6.07 -18.20
C THR A 133 -23.35 -6.33 -18.50
N PRO A 134 -22.98 -6.69 -19.73
CA PRO A 134 -21.59 -6.59 -20.16
C PRO A 134 -21.13 -5.16 -19.81
N GLY A 135 -20.25 -5.03 -18.80
CA GLY A 135 -19.77 -3.74 -18.32
C GLY A 135 -19.81 -3.44 -16.85
N ASP A 136 -20.55 -4.18 -16.03
CA ASP A 136 -20.50 -3.97 -14.57
C ASP A 136 -19.19 -4.56 -14.01
N SER A 137 -18.30 -3.69 -13.55
CA SER A 137 -17.12 -4.14 -12.81
C SER A 137 -17.44 -4.43 -11.34
N ASP A 138 -16.54 -5.16 -10.69
CA ASP A 138 -16.49 -5.29 -9.24
C ASP A 138 -16.11 -3.94 -8.59
N ASP A 139 -16.96 -2.92 -8.73
CA ASP A 139 -16.74 -1.59 -8.16
C ASP A 139 -16.43 -1.74 -6.67
N GLU A 140 -15.21 -1.35 -6.30
CA GLU A 140 -14.70 -1.57 -4.96
C GLU A 140 -14.13 -0.30 -4.37
N LEU A 141 -14.53 -0.04 -3.13
CA LEU A 141 -13.94 0.98 -2.28
C LEU A 141 -13.33 0.29 -1.07
N LEU A 142 -12.02 0.45 -0.91
CA LEU A 142 -11.30 0.08 0.28
C LEU A 142 -11.11 1.34 1.13
N LEU A 143 -11.78 1.35 2.28
CA LEU A 143 -11.73 2.45 3.23
C LEU A 143 -10.97 2.01 4.49
N VAL A 144 -10.13 2.89 5.02
CA VAL A 144 -9.45 2.70 6.31
C VAL A 144 -9.67 3.95 7.15
N GLY A 145 -10.38 3.81 8.27
CA GLY A 145 -10.57 4.89 9.23
C GLY A 145 -9.24 5.28 9.88
N LEU A 146 -9.00 6.58 9.95
CA LEU A 146 -7.82 7.20 10.54
C LEU A 146 -8.25 8.08 11.73
N SER A 147 -7.36 8.26 12.69
CA SER A 147 -7.55 9.21 13.77
C SER A 147 -7.72 10.64 13.24
N GLY A 148 -8.54 11.43 13.95
CA GLY A 148 -8.83 12.82 13.60
C GLY A 148 -9.99 12.97 12.63
N GLY A 149 -10.90 11.98 12.55
CA GLY A 149 -12.07 12.04 11.67
C GLY A 149 -11.70 11.97 10.19
N GLU A 150 -10.67 11.22 9.81
CA GLU A 150 -10.25 11.05 8.42
C GLU A 150 -10.39 9.59 7.97
N ILE A 151 -10.44 9.37 6.66
CA ILE A 151 -10.53 8.04 6.04
C ILE A 151 -9.53 8.01 4.89
N ALA A 152 -8.65 7.01 4.89
CA ALA A 152 -7.88 6.70 3.68
C ALA A 152 -8.76 5.93 2.69
N VAL A 153 -8.74 6.38 1.44
CA VAL A 153 -9.54 5.86 0.33
C VAL A 153 -8.62 5.23 -0.70
N SER A 154 -8.95 4.00 -1.12
CA SER A 154 -8.40 3.31 -2.28
C SER A 154 -9.57 2.67 -3.02
N GLY A 155 -9.89 3.15 -4.21
CA GLY A 155 -11.07 2.74 -4.96
C GLY A 155 -10.75 2.52 -6.42
N ALA A 156 -11.37 1.50 -7.00
CA ALA A 156 -11.33 1.21 -8.43
C ALA A 156 -12.73 0.92 -8.93
N ALA A 157 -13.06 1.48 -10.08
CA ALA A 157 -14.28 1.19 -10.83
C ALA A 157 -13.92 1.05 -12.31
N SER A 158 -14.61 0.16 -13.01
CA SER A 158 -14.49 0.03 -14.45
C SER A 158 -15.84 -0.19 -15.13
N TRP A 159 -15.85 0.12 -16.41
CA TRP A 159 -16.98 -0.05 -17.30
C TRP A 159 -16.48 -0.73 -18.58
N VAL A 160 -17.22 -1.71 -19.08
CA VAL A 160 -16.88 -2.42 -20.33
C VAL A 160 -18.09 -2.44 -21.26
N GLY A 161 -17.99 -1.92 -22.48
CA GLY A 161 -19.07 -1.98 -23.47
C GLY A 161 -18.54 -2.38 -24.83
N GLY A 162 -18.99 -3.53 -25.35
CA GLY A 162 -18.41 -4.12 -26.56
C GLY A 162 -16.90 -4.36 -26.38
N ASP A 163 -16.10 -3.79 -27.27
CA ASP A 163 -14.62 -3.84 -27.22
C ASP A 163 -13.98 -2.68 -26.44
N THR A 164 -14.79 -1.80 -25.83
CA THR A 164 -14.29 -0.63 -25.07
C THR A 164 -14.30 -0.93 -23.58
N ALA A 165 -13.20 -0.60 -22.90
CA ALA A 165 -13.10 -0.64 -21.44
C ALA A 165 -12.60 0.71 -20.91
N ASN A 166 -13.32 1.27 -19.94
CA ASN A 166 -12.96 2.48 -19.22
C ASN A 166 -12.75 2.14 -17.75
N SER A 167 -11.86 2.87 -17.07
CA SER A 167 -11.61 2.71 -15.64
C SER A 167 -11.46 4.06 -14.95
N GLY A 168 -11.74 4.07 -13.64
CA GLY A 168 -11.59 5.20 -12.75
C GLY A 168 -10.97 4.71 -11.44
N GLU A 169 -10.06 5.52 -10.90
CA GLU A 169 -9.36 5.24 -9.66
C GLU A 169 -9.57 6.40 -8.70
N MET A 170 -9.75 6.07 -7.42
CA MET A 170 -9.90 7.06 -6.37
C MET A 170 -8.92 6.76 -5.25
N ARG A 171 -7.98 7.68 -5.01
CA ARG A 171 -6.99 7.54 -3.95
C ARG A 171 -6.76 8.85 -3.23
N GLY A 172 -6.70 8.80 -1.91
CA GLY A 172 -6.43 9.97 -1.09
C GLY A 172 -7.07 9.87 0.28
N ILE A 173 -7.34 11.04 0.87
CA ILE A 173 -7.89 11.17 2.21
C ILE A 173 -9.24 11.88 2.12
N ALA A 174 -10.26 11.27 2.72
CA ALA A 174 -11.55 11.91 2.95
C ALA A 174 -11.66 12.38 4.40
N ARG A 175 -12.36 13.49 4.62
CA ARG A 175 -12.66 14.02 5.96
C ARG A 175 -14.11 13.71 6.34
N VAL A 176 -14.34 13.28 7.56
CA VAL A 176 -15.68 13.04 8.10
C VAL A 176 -16.18 14.31 8.80
N VAL A 177 -17.30 14.84 8.32
CA VAL A 177 -18.02 15.99 8.89
C VAL A 177 -19.48 15.56 9.04
N ASP A 178 -20.03 15.67 10.26
CA ASP A 178 -21.42 15.32 10.58
C ASP A 178 -21.86 13.93 10.07
N GLY A 179 -20.98 12.93 10.20
CA GLY A 179 -21.22 11.54 9.79
C GLY A 179 -21.20 11.32 8.26
N GLN A 180 -20.85 12.35 7.49
CA GLN A 180 -20.61 12.26 6.05
C GLN A 180 -19.13 12.37 5.77
N ALA A 181 -18.60 11.46 4.95
CA ALA A 181 -17.24 11.54 4.47
C ALA A 181 -17.20 12.39 3.20
N HIS A 182 -16.25 13.31 3.12
CA HIS A 182 -16.01 14.24 2.01
C HIS A 182 -14.62 13.98 1.45
N PHE A 183 -14.57 13.52 0.21
CA PHE A 183 -13.34 13.29 -0.54
C PHE A 183 -13.18 14.42 -1.57
N ASP A 184 -11.96 14.96 -1.65
CA ASP A 184 -11.53 15.90 -2.67
C ASP A 184 -10.06 15.60 -2.98
N GLY A 185 -9.79 15.07 -4.17
CA GLY A 185 -8.45 14.66 -4.56
C GLY A 185 -8.37 14.27 -6.03
N GLY A 186 -7.28 14.65 -6.69
CA GLY A 186 -7.02 14.27 -8.09
C GLY A 186 -8.07 14.76 -9.09
N GLY A 187 -8.77 15.87 -8.80
CA GLY A 187 -9.89 16.36 -9.61
C GLY A 187 -11.21 15.60 -9.42
N CYS A 188 -11.25 14.65 -8.48
CA CYS A 188 -12.43 13.91 -8.07
C CYS A 188 -12.95 14.44 -6.74
N THR A 189 -14.26 14.68 -6.67
CA THR A 189 -14.98 14.97 -5.42
C THR A 189 -16.03 13.90 -5.20
N ALA A 190 -16.14 13.40 -3.97
CA ALA A 190 -17.15 12.41 -3.62
C ALA A 190 -17.62 12.57 -2.17
N MET A 191 -18.89 12.31 -1.94
CA MET A 191 -19.52 12.36 -0.62
C MET A 191 -20.20 11.05 -0.31
N TRP A 192 -19.95 10.52 0.88
CA TRP A 192 -20.42 9.19 1.30
C TRP A 192 -21.04 9.24 2.68
N ARG A 193 -22.08 8.44 2.90
CA ARG A 193 -22.62 8.21 4.24
C ARG A 193 -22.68 6.73 4.55
N LEU A 194 -22.46 6.39 5.81
CA LEU A 194 -22.78 5.06 6.33
C LEU A 194 -24.24 5.04 6.78
N ARG A 195 -25.02 4.12 6.21
CA ARG A 195 -26.40 3.85 6.63
C ARG A 195 -26.50 2.40 7.05
N SER A 196 -26.68 2.17 8.35
CA SER A 196 -26.72 0.83 8.95
C SER A 196 -25.44 0.03 8.66
N ALA A 197 -25.44 -0.78 7.59
CA ALA A 197 -24.30 -1.60 7.14
C ALA A 197 -23.94 -1.37 5.66
N GLN A 198 -24.44 -0.28 5.08
CA GLN A 198 -24.20 0.11 3.70
C GLN A 198 -23.42 1.42 3.63
N LEU A 199 -22.55 1.52 2.65
CA LEU A 199 -21.88 2.76 2.27
C LEU A 199 -22.62 3.30 1.05
N GLU A 200 -23.26 4.45 1.19
CA GLU A 200 -23.95 5.13 0.10
C GLU A 200 -23.06 6.27 -0.40
N VAL A 201 -22.72 6.23 -1.68
CA VAL A 201 -22.08 7.33 -2.39
C VAL A 201 -23.21 8.27 -2.80
N THR A 202 -23.35 9.38 -2.07
CA THR A 202 -24.48 10.30 -2.22
C THR A 202 -24.29 11.27 -3.37
N GLN A 203 -23.05 11.65 -3.63
CA GLN A 203 -22.68 12.57 -4.70
C GLN A 203 -21.25 12.26 -5.13
N GLU A 204 -20.99 12.32 -6.43
CA GLU A 204 -19.64 12.32 -6.97
C GLU A 204 -19.53 13.23 -8.19
N SER A 205 -18.32 13.69 -8.47
CA SER A 205 -17.97 14.43 -9.68
C SER A 205 -16.49 14.22 -9.99
N GLY A 206 -16.18 13.82 -11.23
CA GLY A 206 -14.80 13.67 -11.71
C GLY A 206 -14.07 12.41 -11.21
N CYS A 207 -14.77 11.51 -10.51
CA CYS A 207 -14.20 10.28 -9.95
C CYS A 207 -14.10 9.12 -10.96
N GLY A 208 -14.65 9.31 -12.14
CA GLY A 208 -14.53 8.42 -13.29
C GLY A 208 -14.66 9.21 -14.59
N GLY A 209 -14.11 8.65 -15.67
CA GLY A 209 -14.31 9.15 -17.04
C GLY A 209 -15.16 8.16 -17.85
N LEU A 210 -15.80 8.64 -18.92
CA LEU A 210 -16.47 7.83 -19.96
C LEU A 210 -17.24 6.62 -19.40
N ASN A 211 -18.41 6.87 -18.81
CA ASN A 211 -19.34 5.86 -18.25
C ASN A 211 -18.88 5.16 -16.96
N VAL A 212 -17.73 5.50 -16.38
CA VAL A 212 -17.32 5.01 -15.05
C VAL A 212 -17.84 5.94 -13.96
N SER A 213 -18.45 5.37 -12.93
CA SER A 213 -19.06 6.09 -11.80
C SER A 213 -18.97 5.28 -10.52
N PHE A 214 -18.60 5.90 -9.40
CA PHE A 214 -18.68 5.28 -8.07
C PHE A 214 -20.06 5.50 -7.42
N GLN A 215 -21.01 6.18 -8.07
CA GLN A 215 -22.34 6.42 -7.51
C GLN A 215 -23.06 5.10 -7.19
N GLY A 216 -23.61 4.98 -5.99
CA GLY A 216 -24.45 3.84 -5.61
C GLY A 216 -24.34 3.41 -4.15
N VAL A 217 -24.86 2.22 -3.88
CA VAL A 217 -24.92 1.63 -2.52
C VAL A 217 -24.04 0.40 -2.46
N TYR A 218 -23.07 0.41 -1.56
CA TYR A 218 -22.07 -0.62 -1.38
C TYR A 218 -22.33 -1.40 -0.09
N ARG A 219 -21.96 -2.68 -0.10
CA ARG A 219 -22.02 -3.57 1.07
C ARG A 219 -20.61 -3.97 1.50
N ARG A 220 -20.40 -4.08 2.81
CA ARG A 220 -19.13 -4.53 3.37
C ARG A 220 -18.93 -6.03 3.10
N ARG A 221 -17.73 -6.41 2.67
CA ARG A 221 -17.24 -7.80 2.57
C ARG A 221 -16.51 -8.24 3.84
#